data_AF-A0A660VSU8-F1
#
_entry.id   AF-A0A660VSU8-F1
#
_cell.length_a   1.000
_cell.length_b   1.000
_cell.length_c   1.000
_cell.angle_alpha   90.00
_cell.angle_beta   90.00
_cell.angle_gamma   90.00
#
_symmetry.space_group_name_H-M   'P 1'
#
loop_
_entity.id
_entity.type
_entity.pdbx_description
1 polymer ?
#
loop_
_entity_poly.entity_id
_entity_poly.type
_entity_poly.pdbx_seq_one_letter_code
_entity_poly.pdbx_strand_id
1 'polypeptide(L)' 'AGIPPGACVDAGLVRRIWGISAPGGKDKGQRPACLCSPSRDIGAWDTCLHGCTYCYAVSSPERAAAAHARHDPASPVLIP' A
#
# COMPACT_ATOMS: atom_id res chain seq x y z
N ALA A 1 22.87 23.72 8.33
CA ALA A 1 22.60 22.50 7.53
C ALA A 1 21.09 22.26 7.52
N GLY A 2 20.51 21.82 6.40
CA GLY A 2 19.07 21.59 6.24
C GLY A 2 18.64 20.15 6.57
N ILE A 3 17.35 19.86 6.45
CA ILE A 3 16.79 18.51 6.64
C ILE A 3 17.16 17.65 5.41
N PRO A 4 17.75 16.45 5.60
CA PRO A 4 18.07 15.56 4.48
C PRO A 4 16.78 15.01 3.83
N PRO A 5 16.82 14.64 2.55
CA PRO A 5 15.66 14.04 1.88
C PRO A 5 15.29 12.70 2.53
N GLY A 6 13.99 12.47 2.72
CA GLY A 6 13.44 11.25 3.30
C GLY A 6 12.87 10.27 2.27
N ALA A 7 12.60 9.05 2.73
CA ALA A 7 11.88 8.01 2.00
C ALA A 7 10.63 7.61 2.78
N CYS A 8 9.49 7.43 2.10
CA CYS A 8 8.27 6.93 2.73
C CYS A 8 8.39 5.43 3.08
N VAL A 9 9.06 4.67 2.22
CA VAL A 9 9.45 3.27 2.47
C VAL A 9 10.96 3.22 2.54
N ASP A 10 11.51 3.22 3.75
CA ASP A 10 12.96 3.29 4.01
C ASP A 10 13.48 1.94 4.52
N ALA A 11 14.18 1.19 3.66
CA ALA A 11 14.78 -0.10 4.03
C ALA A 11 15.81 0.02 5.17
N GLY A 12 16.51 1.15 5.28
CA GLY A 12 17.42 1.43 6.38
C GLY A 12 16.69 1.63 7.70
N LEU A 13 15.57 2.37 7.68
CA LEU A 13 14.70 2.52 8.84
C LEU A 13 14.09 1.17 9.26
N VAL A 14 13.59 0.39 8.29
CA VAL A 14 13.04 -0.96 8.54
C VAL A 14 14.05 -1.84 9.26
N ARG A 15 15.31 -1.86 8.77
CA ARG A 15 16.40 -2.60 9.42
C ARG A 15 16.69 -2.10 10.83
N ARG A 16 16.71 -0.78 11.05
CA ARG A 16 16.99 -0.21 12.37
C ARG A 16 15.91 -0.53 13.41
N ILE A 17 14.64 -0.47 13.01
CA ILE A 17 13.52 -0.66 13.93
C ILE A 17 13.27 -2.15 14.19
N TRP A 18 13.24 -2.97 13.13
CA TRP A 18 12.79 -4.36 13.23
C TRP A 18 13.89 -5.40 13.01
N GLY A 19 15.12 -5.01 12.67
CA GLY A 19 16.19 -5.95 12.33
C GLY A 19 15.98 -6.69 11.00
N ILE A 20 14.95 -6.32 10.23
CA ILE A 20 14.58 -6.98 8.97
C ILE A 20 15.39 -6.37 7.82
N SER A 21 15.99 -7.23 7.00
CA SER A 21 16.63 -6.80 5.76
C SER A 21 15.61 -6.71 4.63
N ALA A 22 15.19 -5.50 4.28
CA ALA A 22 14.36 -5.24 3.10
C ALA A 22 15.24 -5.03 1.85
N PRO A 23 14.69 -5.21 0.63
CA PRO A 23 15.37 -4.84 -0.61
C PRO A 23 15.86 -3.39 -0.54
N GLY A 24 17.16 -3.19 -0.74
CA GLY A 24 17.77 -1.87 -0.75
C GLY A 24 17.65 -1.17 -2.10
N GLY A 25 18.12 0.08 -2.15
CA GLY A 25 18.13 0.91 -3.36
C GLY A 25 16.80 1.62 -3.61
N LYS A 26 16.79 2.51 -4.62
CA LYS A 26 15.61 3.26 -5.05
C LYS A 26 14.74 2.39 -5.95
N ASP A 27 13.43 2.44 -5.75
CA ASP A 27 12.46 1.87 -6.69
C ASP A 27 12.55 2.57 -8.06
N LYS A 28 12.77 1.77 -9.10
CA LYS A 28 13.00 2.23 -10.48
C LYS A 28 11.80 2.98 -11.05
N GLY A 29 10.58 2.62 -10.64
CA GLY A 29 9.34 3.25 -11.14
C GLY A 29 9.03 4.61 -10.51
N GLN A 30 9.73 4.99 -9.43
CA GLN A 30 9.42 6.21 -8.68
C GLN A 30 10.06 7.46 -9.26
N ARG A 31 9.44 8.62 -8.98
CA ARG A 31 9.92 9.96 -9.38
C ARG A 31 11.41 10.18 -9.08
N PRO A 32 12.14 11.02 -9.84
CA PRO A 32 13.59 11.18 -9.70
C PRO A 32 14.06 11.51 -8.29
N ALA A 33 13.34 12.39 -7.58
CA ALA A 33 13.66 12.80 -6.22
C ALA A 33 13.17 11.84 -5.12
N CYS A 34 12.46 10.75 -5.48
CA CYS A 34 11.99 9.77 -4.50
C CYS A 34 13.12 8.83 -4.11
N LEU A 35 13.21 8.54 -2.81
CA LEU A 35 14.20 7.65 -2.23
C LEU A 35 13.59 6.35 -1.68
N CYS A 36 12.30 6.10 -1.92
CA CYS A 36 11.62 4.89 -1.45
C CYS A 36 12.27 3.63 -2.03
N SER A 37 12.42 2.63 -1.16
CA SER A 37 12.77 1.26 -1.55
C SER A 37 11.64 0.59 -2.33
N PRO A 38 11.95 -0.46 -3.12
CA PRO A 38 10.94 -1.25 -3.82
C PRO A 38 9.86 -1.73 -2.84
N SER A 39 8.60 -1.55 -3.22
CA SER A 39 7.46 -1.95 -2.42
C SER A 39 6.32 -2.39 -3.32
N ARG A 40 5.33 -3.07 -2.73
CA ARG A 40 4.13 -3.51 -3.42
C ARG A 40 2.93 -3.04 -2.62
N ASP A 41 1.97 -2.43 -3.30
CA ASP A 41 0.70 -2.06 -2.70
C ASP A 41 -0.08 -3.33 -2.32
N ILE A 42 -0.69 -3.30 -1.13
CA ILE A 42 -1.54 -4.38 -0.60
C ILE A 42 -3.02 -3.98 -0.56
N GLY A 43 -3.37 -2.83 -1.13
CA GLY A 43 -4.74 -2.35 -1.22
C GLY A 43 -5.56 -3.21 -2.16
N ALA A 44 -6.86 -3.31 -1.88
CA ALA A 44 -7.83 -4.01 -2.73
C ALA A 44 -8.93 -3.02 -3.13
N TRP A 45 -9.06 -2.82 -4.44
CA TRP A 45 -10.06 -1.95 -5.04
C TRP A 45 -11.44 -2.60 -4.98
N ASP A 46 -12.50 -1.78 -5.03
CA ASP A 46 -13.89 -2.25 -5.00
C ASP A 46 -14.20 -3.15 -3.80
N THR A 47 -13.64 -2.87 -2.62
CA THR A 47 -13.86 -3.68 -1.40
C THR A 47 -14.47 -2.91 -0.24
N CYS A 48 -14.39 -1.57 -0.28
CA CYS A 48 -14.85 -0.71 0.81
C CYS A 48 -16.33 -0.34 0.68
N LEU A 49 -17.11 -0.59 1.74
CA LEU A 49 -18.56 -0.31 1.78
C LEU A 49 -18.94 1.12 2.20
N HIS A 50 -17.97 2.01 2.45
CA HIS A 50 -18.26 3.34 3.01
C HIS A 50 -19.04 4.29 2.08
N GLY A 51 -19.01 4.07 0.76
CA GLY A 51 -19.79 4.87 -0.19
C GLY A 51 -19.39 6.35 -0.30
N CYS A 52 -18.11 6.68 -0.05
CA CYS A 52 -17.64 8.06 -0.17
C CYS A 52 -17.79 8.59 -1.61
N THR A 53 -18.39 9.77 -1.78
CA THR A 53 -18.61 10.41 -3.09
C THR A 53 -17.32 10.79 -3.83
N TYR A 54 -16.21 10.89 -3.09
CA TYR A 54 -14.88 11.21 -3.59
C TYR A 54 -13.97 9.97 -3.69
N CYS A 55 -14.51 8.76 -3.48
CA CYS A 55 -13.68 7.56 -3.50
C CYS A 55 -13.16 7.29 -4.92
N TYR A 56 -11.84 7.23 -5.07
CA TYR A 56 -11.23 6.79 -6.32
C TYR A 56 -11.08 5.26 -6.38
N ALA A 57 -11.07 4.57 -5.23
CA ALA A 57 -10.73 3.16 -5.12
C ALA A 57 -11.93 2.20 -5.26
N VAL A 58 -13.16 2.75 -5.25
CA VAL A 58 -14.41 2.02 -5.46
C VAL A 58 -15.09 2.58 -6.70
N SER A 59 -15.10 1.78 -7.76
CA SER A 59 -15.70 2.12 -9.04
C SER A 59 -17.24 2.08 -9.02
N SER A 60 -17.83 1.21 -8.18
CA SER A 60 -19.28 1.20 -7.92
C SER A 60 -19.62 0.58 -6.56
N PRO A 61 -20.70 1.04 -5.88
CA PRO A 61 -21.17 0.44 -4.63
C PRO A 61 -21.54 -1.04 -4.76
N GLU A 62 -22.08 -1.45 -5.90
CA GLU A 62 -22.52 -2.83 -6.17
C GLU A 62 -21.32 -3.78 -6.22
N ARG A 63 -20.22 -3.34 -6.83
CA ARG A 63 -18.96 -4.10 -6.87
C ARG A 63 -18.39 -4.27 -5.47
N ALA A 64 -18.39 -3.20 -4.66
CA ALA A 64 -17.98 -3.27 -3.26
C ALA A 64 -18.83 -4.25 -2.45
N ALA A 65 -20.16 -4.23 -2.64
CA ALA A 65 -21.07 -5.17 -1.98
C ALA A 65 -20.81 -6.63 -2.40
N ALA A 66 -20.64 -6.88 -3.70
CA ALA A 66 -20.35 -8.22 -4.22
C ALA A 66 -18.98 -8.75 -3.74
N ALA A 67 -17.99 -7.88 -3.68
CA ALA A 67 -16.66 -8.22 -3.19
C ALA A 67 -16.68 -8.52 -1.68
N HIS A 68 -17.36 -7.68 -0.89
CA HIS A 68 -17.55 -7.90 0.54
C HIS A 68 -18.29 -9.23 0.83
N ALA A 69 -19.27 -9.62 0.01
CA ALA A 69 -19.96 -10.90 0.15
C ALA A 69 -19.05 -12.12 -0.03
N ARG A 70 -17.89 -11.95 -0.69
CA ARG A 70 -16.85 -12.97 -0.88
C ARG A 70 -15.75 -12.93 0.18
N HIS A 71 -15.81 -11.98 1.12
CA HIS A 71 -14.81 -11.85 2.17
C HIS A 71 -14.82 -13.10 3.06
N ASP A 72 -13.63 -13.67 3.26
CA ASP A 72 -13.40 -14.74 4.22
C ASP A 72 -12.54 -14.19 5.37
N PRO A 73 -13.06 -14.06 6.59
CA PRO A 73 -12.29 -13.59 7.74
C PRO A 73 -11.10 -14.49 8.12
N ALA A 74 -11.09 -15.76 7.68
CA ALA A 74 -9.97 -16.67 7.90
C ALA A 74 -8.91 -16.59 6.79
N SER A 75 -9.20 -15.88 5.69
CA SER A 75 -8.25 -15.69 4.60
C SER A 75 -7.13 -14.70 4.96
N PRO A 76 -5.88 -14.94 4.53
CA PRO A 76 -4.78 -14.01 4.73
C PRO A 76 -4.85 -12.77 3.81
N VAL A 77 -5.78 -12.75 2.85
CA VAL A 77 -6.04 -11.63 1.94
C VAL A 77 -7.50 -11.21 2.04
N LEU A 78 -7.76 -9.92 1.80
CA LEU A 78 -9.09 -9.34 1.98
C LEU A 78 -10.17 -10.03 1.13
N ILE A 79 -9.84 -10.35 -0.13
CA ILE A 79 -10.73 -11.05 -1.05
C ILE A 79 -9.90 -12.01 -1.92
N PRO A 80 -10.36 -13.26 -2.13
CA PRO A 80 -9.70 -14.23 -3.02
C PRO A 80 -9.72 -13.87 -4.50
#